data_AF-A0A3N4H9V9-F1
#
_entry.id   AF-A0A3N4H9V9-F1
#
_cell.length_a   1.000
_cell.length_b   1.000
_cell.length_c   1.000
_cell.angle_alpha   90.00
_cell.angle_beta   90.00
_cell.angle_gamma   90.00
#
_symmetry.space_group_name_H-M   'P 1'
#
loop_
_entity.id
_entity.type
_entity.pdbx_description
1 polymer ?
#
loop_
_entity_poly.entity_id
_entity_poly.type
_entity_poly.pdbx_seq_one_letter_code
_entity_poly.pdbx_strand_id
1 'polypeptide(L)'
;MKILTQKKVSGKFVWILAFLILGFGTAQAQVIADNFIGSNINPDFQAPVPGIRVGEPFLNANEISNQEATSNPENSISRVGFSLLPEPKDIIGRWNLTLDMNGKEAPSWLEVKLSGISTLVGYFVGDDGSARPVSKVNFENGKYSFSIPPQWQVSNNDLKFEGVLEGGKLVGSIHHPSGSKYAFVGERAPSLVRDKKPTWGQSIKLFNEKDLSGWHADKAENQWVVKDGILISEKSGANLITDAKFEDFKLNVQFRYPAGSNSGIFLRGRYEVQIQDDYGQEPSNVLFGGIYGFLTPNEMAAGKAGEWQNYEITLVGRRLTIVANGKTIICDQIIPGITGGAMDSKEGLPGPIMLQGDHGPVEFKLIELIPAVY
;
A
#
# COMPACT_ATOMS: atom_id res chain seq x y z
N MET A 1 5.07 -17.05 19.61
CA MET A 1 4.64 -18.40 20.04
C MET A 1 5.26 -18.67 21.41
N LYS A 2 4.47 -18.61 22.50
CA LYS A 2 4.95 -18.88 23.88
C LYS A 2 4.93 -20.40 24.10
N ILE A 3 6.08 -21.00 24.37
CA ILE A 3 6.16 -22.40 24.81
C ILE A 3 6.33 -22.37 26.33
N LEU A 4 5.30 -22.82 27.05
CA LEU A 4 5.37 -23.09 28.49
C LEU A 4 5.52 -24.60 28.66
N THR A 5 6.60 -25.06 29.27
CA THR A 5 6.76 -26.47 29.65
C THR A 5 6.78 -26.60 31.17
N GLN A 6 5.92 -27.48 31.69
CA GLN A 6 5.88 -27.84 33.11
C GLN A 6 6.80 -29.03 33.37
N LYS A 7 7.60 -28.98 34.44
CA LYS A 7 8.27 -30.15 35.00
C LYS A 7 8.11 -30.17 36.51
N LYS A 8 7.66 -31.32 37.04
CA LYS A 8 7.38 -31.55 38.46
C LYS A 8 8.65 -32.01 39.16
N VAL A 9 9.13 -31.27 40.16
CA VAL A 9 10.18 -31.72 41.10
C VAL A 9 9.70 -31.42 42.52
N SER A 10 9.70 -32.45 43.38
CA SER A 10 9.45 -32.39 44.83
C SER A 10 8.29 -31.51 45.33
N GLY A 11 7.13 -31.59 44.65
CA GLY A 11 5.85 -31.19 45.24
C GLY A 11 5.55 -29.69 45.30
N LYS A 12 6.32 -28.82 44.65
CA LYS A 12 5.98 -27.41 44.43
C LYS A 12 6.15 -27.04 42.94
N PHE A 13 5.20 -26.29 42.38
CA PHE A 13 5.29 -25.80 41.01
C PHE A 13 6.23 -24.59 40.95
N VAL A 14 7.21 -24.63 40.06
CA VAL A 14 8.09 -23.51 39.75
C VAL A 14 7.96 -23.21 38.26
N TRP A 15 7.70 -21.94 37.92
CA TRP A 15 7.65 -21.48 36.53
C TRP A 15 9.07 -21.14 36.08
N ILE A 16 9.54 -21.78 35.01
CA ILE A 16 10.82 -21.44 34.38
C ILE A 16 10.52 -20.61 33.13
N LEU A 17 10.92 -19.33 33.15
CA LEU A 17 10.90 -18.48 31.96
C LEU A 17 12.26 -18.62 31.27
N ALA A 18 12.31 -19.22 30.10
CA ALA A 18 13.50 -19.21 29.25
C ALA A 18 13.48 -17.94 28.38
N PHE A 19 14.41 -17.01 28.61
CA PHE A 19 14.70 -15.93 27.67
C PHE A 19 15.76 -16.41 26.68
N LEU A 20 15.43 -16.38 25.40
CA LEU A 20 16.43 -16.48 24.33
C LEU A 20 17.15 -15.13 24.27
N ILE A 21 18.39 -15.07 24.78
CA ILE A 21 19.24 -13.89 24.63
C ILE A 21 20.05 -14.08 23.35
N LEU A 22 19.69 -13.32 22.30
CA LEU A 22 20.59 -13.01 21.19
C LEU A 22 21.38 -11.75 21.55
N GLY A 23 22.67 -11.78 21.26
CA GLY A 23 23.70 -10.92 21.85
C GLY A 23 23.62 -9.41 21.56
N PHE A 24 24.01 -8.68 22.61
CA PHE A 24 24.78 -7.44 22.68
C PHE A 24 24.51 -6.29 21.68
N GLY A 25 23.75 -5.32 22.16
CA GLY A 25 23.89 -3.89 21.85
C GLY A 25 23.65 -3.09 23.13
N THR A 26 24.63 -2.32 23.56
CA THR A 26 24.66 -1.58 24.83
C THR A 26 23.56 -0.54 24.93
N ALA A 27 22.70 -0.63 25.94
CA ALA A 27 21.90 0.49 26.42
C ALA A 27 21.84 0.42 27.96
N GLN A 28 22.27 1.51 28.59
CA GLN A 28 22.24 1.72 30.04
C GLN A 28 20.79 1.59 30.55
N ALA A 29 20.56 0.64 31.46
CA ALA A 29 19.36 0.59 32.28
C ALA A 29 19.76 0.87 33.72
N GLN A 30 19.32 2.02 34.22
CA GLN A 30 19.51 2.48 35.58
C GLN A 30 18.50 1.74 36.47
N VAL A 31 18.99 0.93 37.42
CA VAL A 31 18.16 0.27 38.44
C VAL A 31 18.63 0.72 39.81
N ILE A 32 17.71 1.35 40.54
CA ILE A 32 17.79 1.68 41.96
C ILE A 32 17.28 0.45 42.73
N ALA A 33 18.09 -0.11 43.62
CA ALA A 33 17.61 -0.89 44.76
C ALA A 33 18.68 -0.95 45.85
N ASP A 34 18.29 -0.48 47.03
CA ASP A 34 19.06 -0.43 48.26
C ASP A 34 19.33 -1.81 48.90
N ASN A 35 20.47 -1.87 49.59
CA ASN A 35 20.79 -2.63 50.80
C ASN A 35 20.57 -4.16 50.84
N PHE A 36 21.68 -4.91 50.94
CA PHE A 36 21.90 -5.86 52.06
C PHE A 36 23.40 -6.21 52.22
N ILE A 37 23.77 -6.37 53.48
CA ILE A 37 25.11 -6.49 54.08
C ILE A 37 25.73 -7.89 53.85
N GLY A 38 27.06 -7.98 53.73
CA GLY A 38 27.79 -9.15 54.25
C GLY A 38 29.02 -9.68 53.47
N SER A 39 30.20 -9.25 53.93
CA SER A 39 31.41 -10.08 54.19
C SER A 39 32.19 -10.79 53.05
N ASN A 40 33.41 -10.26 52.81
CA ASN A 40 34.74 -10.92 52.99
C ASN A 40 35.39 -11.86 51.94
N ILE A 41 36.63 -11.45 51.55
CA ILE A 41 37.89 -12.17 51.13
C ILE A 41 37.87 -13.06 49.87
N ASN A 42 38.91 -13.21 49.01
CA ASN A 42 40.28 -12.69 48.75
C ASN A 42 40.64 -13.09 47.27
N PRO A 43 41.85 -12.87 46.69
CA PRO A 43 42.02 -12.38 45.33
C PRO A 43 42.73 -13.44 44.44
N ASP A 44 43.42 -12.98 43.40
CA ASP A 44 44.41 -13.71 42.59
C ASP A 44 43.88 -14.43 41.33
N PHE A 45 44.08 -13.77 40.18
CA PHE A 45 45.01 -14.30 39.17
C PHE A 45 45.45 -13.19 38.20
N GLN A 46 46.75 -12.91 38.19
CA GLN A 46 47.43 -12.03 37.24
C GLN A 46 48.06 -12.83 36.08
N ALA A 47 47.88 -12.28 34.87
CA ALA A 47 48.89 -12.05 33.81
C ALA A 47 49.02 -13.06 32.64
N PRO A 48 49.62 -12.68 31.48
CA PRO A 48 49.93 -11.35 30.92
C PRO A 48 49.43 -11.11 29.46
N VAL A 49 49.48 -9.85 29.05
CA VAL A 49 49.34 -9.36 27.65
C VAL A 49 50.74 -9.13 27.05
N PRO A 50 50.93 -9.37 25.74
CA PRO A 50 51.76 -8.48 24.92
C PRO A 50 51.07 -8.19 23.56
N GLY A 51 51.11 -7.02 22.94
CA GLY A 51 51.74 -5.74 23.22
C GLY A 51 51.14 -4.69 22.27
N ILE A 52 51.11 -3.44 22.72
CA ILE A 52 50.61 -2.28 21.98
C ILE A 52 51.81 -1.60 21.30
N ARG A 53 51.64 -1.16 20.05
CA ARG A 53 52.41 -0.06 19.45
C ARG A 53 51.49 1.14 19.26
N VAL A 54 51.94 2.28 19.79
CA VAL A 54 51.28 3.59 19.78
C VAL A 54 51.99 4.51 18.78
N GLY A 55 51.22 5.39 18.13
CA GLY A 55 51.66 6.62 17.46
C GLY A 55 50.74 6.92 16.28
N GLU A 56 50.15 8.09 16.06
CA GLU A 56 50.19 9.45 16.64
C GLU A 56 48.95 10.21 16.04
N PRO A 57 48.63 11.45 16.45
CA PRO A 57 47.27 11.85 16.82
C PRO A 57 46.41 12.57 15.75
N PHE A 58 45.12 12.65 16.09
CA PHE A 58 44.07 13.45 15.46
C PHE A 58 44.40 14.95 15.44
N LEU A 59 44.18 15.61 14.29
CA LEU A 59 44.16 17.07 14.19
C LEU A 59 42.73 17.61 14.30
N ASN A 60 42.63 18.65 15.13
CA ASN A 60 41.44 19.34 15.59
C ASN A 60 41.03 20.42 14.57
N ALA A 61 39.72 20.59 14.36
CA ALA A 61 39.16 21.66 13.56
C ALA A 61 38.89 22.88 14.46
N ASN A 62 39.48 24.03 14.13
CA ASN A 62 38.90 25.38 14.26
C ASN A 62 39.95 26.44 13.90
N GLU A 63 39.44 27.59 13.45
CA GLU A 63 40.15 28.83 13.08
C GLU A 63 40.68 28.90 11.64
N ILE A 64 39.89 29.51 10.74
CA ILE A 64 40.38 30.63 9.91
C ILE A 64 39.26 31.66 9.77
N SER A 65 39.59 32.87 10.20
CA SER A 65 38.80 34.10 10.23
C SER A 65 38.64 34.78 8.86
N ASN A 66 37.56 35.53 8.74
CA ASN A 66 37.23 36.51 7.71
C ASN A 66 38.42 37.37 7.25
N GLN A 67 38.64 37.44 5.94
CA GLN A 67 39.28 38.58 5.28
C GLN A 67 38.59 38.91 3.96
N GLU A 68 38.66 40.20 3.64
CA GLU A 68 37.78 40.98 2.78
C GLU A 68 37.84 40.63 1.30
N ALA A 69 36.69 40.81 0.64
CA ALA A 69 36.51 40.69 -0.79
C ALA A 69 37.10 41.90 -1.52
N THR A 70 38.16 41.70 -2.28
CA THR A 70 38.57 42.59 -3.37
C THR A 70 38.20 41.97 -4.71
N SER A 71 37.41 42.72 -5.48
CA SER A 71 36.89 42.40 -6.80
C SER A 71 37.99 42.16 -7.84
N ASN A 72 37.96 41.00 -8.49
CA ASN A 72 38.64 40.77 -9.76
C ASN A 72 37.63 40.16 -10.75
N PRO A 73 37.29 40.82 -11.89
CA PRO A 73 36.28 40.33 -12.79
C PRO A 73 36.94 39.57 -13.93
N GLU A 74 37.15 38.26 -13.79
CA GLU A 74 37.38 37.35 -14.93
C GLU A 74 37.48 35.90 -14.43
N ASN A 75 36.32 35.25 -14.27
CA ASN A 75 36.12 33.82 -14.48
C ASN A 75 34.65 33.47 -14.24
N SER A 76 33.78 33.87 -15.16
CA SER A 76 32.45 33.28 -15.27
C SER A 76 32.58 31.91 -15.94
N ILE A 77 33.11 30.93 -15.22
CA ILE A 77 32.87 29.54 -15.57
C ILE A 77 31.39 29.31 -15.26
N SER A 78 30.57 29.36 -16.30
CA SER A 78 29.22 28.85 -16.27
C SER A 78 29.27 27.46 -15.64
N ARG A 79 28.66 27.29 -14.46
CA ARG A 79 28.32 25.97 -13.95
C ARG A 79 27.38 25.35 -14.97
N VAL A 80 27.94 24.62 -15.93
CA VAL A 80 27.21 23.66 -16.73
C VAL A 80 26.62 22.70 -15.70
N GLY A 81 25.31 22.78 -15.50
CA GLY A 81 24.61 21.82 -14.66
C GLY A 81 24.84 20.45 -15.27
N PHE A 82 25.72 19.66 -14.67
CA PHE A 82 25.78 18.24 -14.96
C PHE A 82 24.43 17.66 -14.56
N SER A 83 23.56 17.45 -15.54
CA SER A 83 22.48 16.49 -15.41
C SER A 83 23.15 15.17 -15.08
N LEU A 84 23.08 14.75 -13.81
CA LEU A 84 23.51 13.42 -13.42
C LEU A 84 22.76 12.43 -14.31
N LEU A 85 23.49 11.49 -14.92
CA LEU A 85 22.86 10.39 -15.64
C LEU A 85 21.98 9.61 -14.63
N PRO A 86 20.81 9.12 -15.05
CA PRO A 86 19.95 8.34 -14.16
C PRO A 86 20.70 7.11 -13.67
N GLU A 87 20.51 6.75 -12.41
CA GLU A 87 21.06 5.56 -11.78
C GLU A 87 19.96 4.51 -11.54
N PRO A 88 20.27 3.21 -11.43
CA PRO A 88 19.27 2.18 -11.16
C PRO A 88 18.35 2.53 -9.97
N LYS A 89 18.94 3.06 -8.90
CA LYS A 89 18.25 3.37 -7.64
C LYS A 89 17.26 4.53 -7.73
N ASP A 90 17.37 5.39 -8.76
CA ASP A 90 16.62 6.64 -8.82
C ASP A 90 15.11 6.43 -9.00
N ILE A 91 14.71 5.23 -9.43
CA ILE A 91 13.31 4.85 -9.58
C ILE A 91 12.73 4.10 -8.40
N ILE A 92 13.53 3.76 -7.37
CA ILE A 92 13.04 3.12 -6.14
C ILE A 92 11.92 3.99 -5.56
N GLY A 93 10.82 3.36 -5.16
CA GLY A 93 9.62 4.01 -4.64
C GLY A 93 8.38 3.66 -5.46
N ARG A 94 7.32 4.42 -5.24
CA ARG A 94 5.99 4.22 -5.82
C ARG A 94 5.68 5.28 -6.84
N TRP A 95 5.01 4.88 -7.92
CA TRP A 95 4.73 5.69 -9.08
C TRP A 95 3.28 5.52 -9.52
N ASN A 96 2.59 6.66 -9.63
CA ASN A 96 1.30 6.76 -10.28
C ASN A 96 1.53 6.94 -11.77
N LEU A 97 1.14 5.95 -12.55
CA LEU A 97 1.30 5.94 -14.00
C LEU A 97 -0.03 6.30 -14.66
N THR A 98 0.04 7.08 -15.73
CA THR A 98 -1.09 7.33 -16.63
C THR A 98 -0.69 6.86 -18.02
N LEU A 99 -1.41 5.87 -18.54
CA LEU A 99 -1.24 5.37 -19.90
C LEU A 99 -2.12 6.18 -20.85
N ASP A 100 -1.60 6.44 -22.05
CA ASP A 100 -2.39 6.92 -23.18
C ASP A 100 -2.82 5.72 -24.03
N MET A 101 -4.08 5.33 -23.89
CA MET A 101 -4.72 4.26 -24.66
C MET A 101 -5.57 4.85 -25.78
N ASN A 102 -4.89 5.34 -26.83
CA ASN A 102 -5.50 5.93 -28.02
C ASN A 102 -6.31 7.21 -27.73
N GLY A 103 -5.73 8.14 -26.98
CA GLY A 103 -6.34 9.42 -26.59
C GLY A 103 -7.19 9.33 -25.32
N LYS A 104 -7.32 8.14 -24.71
CA LYS A 104 -7.98 7.94 -23.42
C LYS A 104 -6.93 7.65 -22.36
N GLU A 105 -6.94 8.44 -21.29
CA GLU A 105 -6.12 8.16 -20.11
C GLU A 105 -6.61 6.89 -19.40
N ALA A 106 -5.67 6.02 -19.05
CA ALA A 106 -5.91 4.84 -18.23
C ALA A 106 -4.94 4.80 -17.04
N PRO A 107 -5.43 4.63 -15.82
CA PRO A 107 -4.57 4.62 -14.64
C PRO A 107 -3.78 3.32 -14.52
N SER A 108 -2.58 3.40 -13.95
CA SER A 108 -1.70 2.26 -13.70
C SER A 108 -0.74 2.63 -12.57
N TRP A 109 -0.01 1.66 -12.04
CA TRP A 109 0.88 1.90 -10.92
C TRP A 109 2.09 0.98 -10.92
N LEU A 110 3.20 1.49 -10.40
CA LEU A 110 4.45 0.78 -10.26
C LEU A 110 5.08 1.04 -8.89
N GLU A 111 5.53 -0.02 -8.23
CA GLU A 111 6.47 0.07 -7.11
C GLU A 111 7.76 -0.64 -7.45
N VAL A 112 8.87 0.04 -7.16
CA VAL A 112 10.22 -0.51 -7.30
C VAL A 112 10.91 -0.48 -5.95
N LYS A 113 11.51 -1.61 -5.59
CA LYS A 113 12.20 -1.86 -4.32
C LYS A 113 13.59 -2.43 -4.58
N LEU A 114 14.51 -2.15 -3.67
CA LEU A 114 15.77 -2.86 -3.60
C LEU A 114 15.55 -4.22 -2.91
N SER A 115 15.95 -5.30 -3.57
CA SER A 115 16.04 -6.65 -3.04
C SER A 115 17.50 -7.00 -2.82
N GLY A 116 17.86 -7.26 -1.56
CA GLY A 116 19.25 -7.45 -1.16
C GLY A 116 20.07 -6.18 -1.39
N ILE A 117 21.20 -6.30 -2.10
CA ILE A 117 22.18 -5.23 -2.27
C ILE A 117 22.13 -4.54 -3.63
N SER A 118 21.54 -5.17 -4.65
CA SER A 118 21.67 -4.69 -6.04
C SER A 118 20.45 -4.93 -6.93
N THR A 119 19.61 -5.92 -6.62
CA THR A 119 18.52 -6.31 -7.53
C THR A 119 17.32 -5.44 -7.28
N LEU A 120 16.81 -4.78 -8.31
CA LEU A 120 15.53 -4.08 -8.23
C LEU A 120 14.40 -5.07 -8.52
N VAL A 121 13.38 -5.09 -7.67
CA VAL A 121 12.16 -5.90 -7.80
C VAL A 121 10.96 -4.99 -7.56
N GLY A 122 9.74 -5.49 -7.70
CA GLY A 122 8.60 -4.61 -7.55
C GLY A 122 7.24 -5.25 -7.70
N TYR A 123 6.26 -4.38 -7.91
CA TYR A 123 4.89 -4.72 -8.27
C TYR A 123 4.39 -3.77 -9.33
N PHE A 124 3.58 -4.27 -10.26
CA PHE A 124 2.96 -3.49 -11.31
C PHE A 124 1.45 -3.76 -11.35
N VAL A 125 0.66 -2.70 -11.50
CA VAL A 125 -0.78 -2.75 -11.72
C VAL A 125 -1.05 -2.13 -13.09
N GLY A 126 -1.77 -2.85 -13.96
CA GLY A 126 -2.18 -2.33 -15.27
C GLY A 126 -3.37 -1.38 -15.18
N ASP A 127 -3.95 -1.05 -16.33
CA ASP A 127 -5.28 -0.43 -16.41
C ASP A 127 -6.39 -1.32 -15.84
N ASP A 128 -6.15 -2.63 -15.87
CA ASP A 128 -6.98 -3.66 -15.28
C ASP A 128 -6.11 -4.77 -14.65
N GLY A 129 -6.75 -5.65 -13.89
CA GLY A 129 -6.13 -6.78 -13.23
C GLY A 129 -5.47 -6.45 -11.89
N SER A 130 -4.89 -7.47 -11.27
CA SER A 130 -4.35 -7.32 -9.91
C SER A 130 -2.92 -6.78 -9.95
N ALA A 131 -2.40 -6.38 -8.78
CA ALA A 131 -0.97 -6.15 -8.65
C ALA A 131 -0.19 -7.44 -8.95
N ARG A 132 0.80 -7.34 -9.83
CA ARG A 132 1.63 -8.47 -10.29
C ARG A 132 3.08 -8.26 -9.87
N PRO A 133 3.75 -9.30 -9.36
CA PRO A 133 5.14 -9.19 -8.93
C PRO A 133 6.05 -8.96 -10.14
N VAL A 134 7.01 -8.05 -9.98
CA VAL A 134 8.12 -7.82 -10.91
C VAL A 134 9.36 -8.46 -10.29
N SER A 135 9.80 -9.58 -10.85
CA SER A 135 10.92 -10.36 -10.33
C SER A 135 12.27 -9.67 -10.51
N LYS A 136 12.39 -8.79 -11.51
CA LYS A 136 13.58 -7.98 -11.77
C LYS A 136 13.24 -6.75 -12.62
N VAL A 137 13.70 -5.58 -12.20
CA VAL A 137 13.78 -4.38 -13.04
C VAL A 137 15.21 -4.26 -13.56
N ASN A 138 15.38 -4.32 -14.88
CA ASN A 138 16.67 -4.15 -15.54
C ASN A 138 16.97 -2.66 -15.73
N PHE A 139 18.25 -2.31 -15.74
CA PHE A 139 18.73 -0.97 -16.03
C PHE A 139 19.93 -1.04 -16.98
N GLU A 140 19.76 -0.54 -18.19
CA GLU A 140 20.78 -0.54 -19.23
C GLU A 140 20.71 0.78 -20.01
N ASN A 141 21.85 1.48 -20.15
CA ASN A 141 21.95 2.72 -20.92
C ASN A 141 20.91 3.79 -20.55
N GLY A 142 20.63 3.98 -19.24
CA GLY A 142 19.65 4.96 -18.77
C GLY A 142 18.18 4.50 -18.86
N LYS A 143 17.91 3.29 -19.37
CA LYS A 143 16.58 2.75 -19.58
C LYS A 143 16.25 1.67 -18.56
N TYR A 144 15.05 1.76 -17.98
CA TYR A 144 14.48 0.77 -17.10
C TYR A 144 13.54 -0.15 -17.88
N SER A 145 13.59 -1.47 -17.60
CA SER A 145 12.69 -2.41 -18.24
C SER A 145 12.37 -3.63 -17.39
N PHE A 146 11.20 -4.21 -17.60
CA PHE A 146 10.83 -5.52 -17.06
C PHE A 146 9.73 -6.16 -17.92
N SER A 147 9.50 -7.45 -17.72
CA SER A 147 8.39 -8.18 -18.33
C SER A 147 7.60 -8.93 -17.28
N ILE A 148 6.29 -9.04 -17.48
CA ILE A 148 5.39 -9.85 -16.65
C ILE A 148 4.42 -10.65 -17.54
N PRO A 149 4.08 -11.89 -17.17
CA PRO A 149 3.11 -12.70 -17.93
C PRO A 149 1.73 -12.03 -18.03
N PRO A 150 0.93 -12.37 -19.06
CA PRO A 150 -0.47 -11.97 -19.13
C PRO A 150 -1.27 -12.53 -17.96
N GLN A 151 -2.35 -11.84 -17.58
CA GLN A 151 -3.22 -12.26 -16.46
C GLN A 151 -4.60 -12.69 -16.96
N TRP A 152 -5.34 -11.74 -17.54
CA TRP A 152 -6.70 -11.95 -18.06
C TRP A 152 -6.75 -11.91 -19.58
N GLN A 153 -5.66 -11.48 -20.22
CA GLN A 153 -5.56 -11.38 -21.66
C GLN A 153 -5.42 -12.77 -22.27
N VAL A 154 -6.24 -13.07 -23.28
CA VAL A 154 -6.12 -14.30 -24.08
C VAL A 154 -4.95 -14.15 -25.07
N SER A 155 -3.72 -14.27 -24.56
CA SER A 155 -2.48 -14.09 -25.29
C SER A 155 -1.34 -14.86 -24.62
N ASN A 156 -0.31 -15.20 -25.39
CA ASN A 156 0.95 -15.76 -24.87
C ASN A 156 2.07 -14.71 -24.78
N ASN A 157 1.76 -13.45 -25.09
CA ASN A 157 2.75 -12.37 -25.04
C ASN A 157 2.84 -11.79 -23.64
N ASP A 158 4.06 -11.65 -23.13
CA ASP A 158 4.31 -10.89 -21.92
C ASP A 158 4.00 -9.41 -22.12
N LEU A 159 3.54 -8.77 -21.05
CA LEU A 159 3.58 -7.31 -20.95
C LEU A 159 5.05 -6.91 -20.83
N LYS A 160 5.48 -5.92 -21.61
CA LYS A 160 6.84 -5.36 -21.50
C LYS A 160 6.77 -3.89 -21.15
N PHE A 161 7.37 -3.54 -20.03
CA PHE A 161 7.54 -2.17 -19.58
C PHE A 161 8.91 -1.65 -20.01
N GLU A 162 8.93 -0.44 -20.56
CA GLU A 162 10.15 0.24 -20.98
C GLU A 162 10.02 1.73 -20.67
N GLY A 163 10.95 2.30 -19.91
CA GLY A 163 10.91 3.72 -19.58
C GLY A 163 12.26 4.33 -19.20
N VAL A 164 12.29 5.64 -19.13
CA VAL A 164 13.41 6.47 -18.71
C VAL A 164 12.95 7.45 -17.64
N LEU A 165 13.88 7.89 -16.78
CA LEU A 165 13.60 8.92 -15.79
C LEU A 165 14.03 10.27 -16.37
N GLU A 166 13.06 11.13 -16.69
CA GLU A 166 13.27 12.44 -17.29
C GLU A 166 12.51 13.51 -16.52
N GLY A 167 13.19 14.57 -16.09
CA GLY A 167 12.56 15.67 -15.36
C GLY A 167 11.82 15.23 -14.08
N GLY A 168 12.30 14.16 -13.43
CA GLY A 168 11.67 13.58 -12.23
C GLY A 168 10.42 12.72 -12.51
N LYS A 169 10.08 12.49 -13.78
CA LYS A 169 8.97 11.63 -14.22
C LYS A 169 9.49 10.37 -14.88
N LEU A 170 8.80 9.26 -14.67
CA LEU A 170 9.01 8.06 -15.48
C LEU A 170 8.24 8.20 -16.78
N VAL A 171 8.91 8.24 -17.91
CA VAL A 171 8.28 8.35 -19.23
C VAL A 171 8.66 7.15 -20.07
N GLY A 172 7.72 6.61 -20.85
CA GLY A 172 8.00 5.42 -21.61
C GLY A 172 6.79 4.81 -22.27
N SER A 173 6.86 3.50 -22.46
CA SER A 173 5.81 2.73 -23.09
C SER A 173 5.64 1.34 -22.49
N ILE A 174 4.40 0.85 -22.55
CA ILE A 174 4.03 -0.52 -22.23
C ILE A 174 3.62 -1.22 -23.54
N HIS A 175 4.30 -2.31 -23.86
CA HIS A 175 3.82 -3.27 -24.84
C HIS A 175 2.82 -4.18 -24.16
N HIS A 176 1.54 -3.99 -24.48
CA HIS A 176 0.44 -4.73 -23.88
C HIS A 176 0.37 -6.16 -24.46
N PRO A 177 -0.02 -7.19 -23.66
CA PRO A 177 -0.15 -8.56 -24.14
C PRO A 177 -1.05 -8.75 -25.37
N SER A 178 -2.03 -7.86 -25.58
CA SER A 178 -2.91 -7.87 -26.77
C SER A 178 -2.21 -7.42 -28.07
N GLY A 179 -0.96 -6.95 -28.00
CA GLY A 179 -0.17 -6.50 -29.14
C GLY A 179 -0.08 -4.97 -29.28
N SER A 180 -0.94 -4.21 -28.60
CA SER A 180 -0.88 -2.75 -28.60
C SER A 180 0.33 -2.21 -27.83
N LYS A 181 0.77 -1.00 -28.19
CA LYS A 181 1.80 -0.26 -27.45
C LYS A 181 1.22 1.06 -26.97
N TYR A 182 1.30 1.32 -25.67
CA TYR A 182 0.75 2.52 -25.04
C TYR A 182 1.86 3.34 -24.40
N ALA A 183 1.85 4.66 -24.61
CA ALA A 183 2.75 5.56 -23.90
C ALA A 183 2.30 5.70 -22.44
N PHE A 184 3.21 5.98 -21.52
CA PHE A 184 2.86 6.35 -20.16
C PHE A 184 3.70 7.52 -19.65
N VAL A 185 3.12 8.24 -18.69
CA VAL A 185 3.83 9.18 -17.82
C VAL A 185 3.60 8.77 -16.38
N GLY A 186 4.67 8.74 -15.59
CA GLY A 186 4.71 8.30 -14.21
C GLY A 186 5.19 9.41 -13.30
N GLU A 187 4.42 9.68 -12.25
CA GLU A 187 4.74 10.64 -11.21
C GLU A 187 4.88 9.94 -9.86
N ARG A 188 5.67 10.52 -8.95
CA ARG A 188 5.83 9.95 -7.61
C ARG A 188 4.48 9.89 -6.90
N ALA A 189 4.12 8.70 -6.40
CA ALA A 189 2.92 8.54 -5.60
C ALA A 189 3.08 9.32 -4.27
N PRO A 190 2.04 10.05 -3.82
CA PRO A 190 2.10 10.80 -2.56
C PRO A 190 2.18 9.85 -1.36
N SER A 191 2.82 10.28 -0.26
CA SER A 191 2.95 9.45 0.95
C SER A 191 1.59 9.14 1.59
N LEU A 192 0.69 10.13 1.59
CA LEU A 192 -0.64 10.13 2.22
C LEU A 192 -0.60 9.81 3.72
N VAL A 193 0.50 10.16 4.37
CA VAL A 193 0.60 10.13 5.83
C VAL A 193 -0.08 11.38 6.38
N ARG A 194 -0.91 11.22 7.40
CA ARG A 194 -1.60 12.32 8.09
C ARG A 194 -0.85 12.63 9.37
N ASP A 195 -0.59 13.91 9.62
CA ASP A 195 0.15 14.37 10.81
C ASP A 195 -0.70 14.34 12.09
N LYS A 196 -2.02 14.32 11.94
CA LYS A 196 -2.98 14.30 13.03
C LYS A 196 -3.94 13.13 12.85
N LYS A 197 -4.43 12.60 13.97
CA LYS A 197 -5.54 11.64 13.94
C LYS A 197 -6.83 12.41 13.65
N PRO A 198 -7.67 11.95 12.71
CA PRO A 198 -8.93 12.61 12.43
C PRO A 198 -9.91 12.47 13.60
N THR A 199 -10.79 13.47 13.71
CA THR A 199 -12.10 13.31 14.34
C THR A 199 -13.14 12.96 13.26
N TRP A 200 -14.33 12.54 13.65
CA TRP A 200 -15.36 12.08 12.70
C TRP A 200 -16.52 13.06 12.66
N GLY A 201 -16.91 13.44 11.45
CA GLY A 201 -18.01 14.36 11.18
C GLY A 201 -19.39 13.70 11.31
N GLN A 202 -20.39 14.36 10.73
CA GLN A 202 -21.75 13.83 10.69
C GLN A 202 -21.87 12.69 9.66
N SER A 203 -22.67 11.68 10.00
CA SER A 203 -23.00 10.59 9.08
C SER A 203 -23.82 11.07 7.87
N ILE A 204 -23.46 10.57 6.68
CA ILE A 204 -24.10 10.87 5.40
C ILE A 204 -24.59 9.55 4.80
N LYS A 205 -25.91 9.42 4.60
CA LYS A 205 -26.47 8.34 3.79
C LYS A 205 -26.19 8.62 2.32
N LEU A 206 -25.27 7.87 1.71
CA LEU A 206 -24.97 7.97 0.29
C LEU A 206 -26.07 7.31 -0.55
N PHE A 207 -26.66 6.21 -0.07
CA PHE A 207 -27.84 5.62 -0.68
C PHE A 207 -29.10 6.08 0.06
N ASN A 208 -30.07 6.64 -0.69
CA ASN A 208 -31.27 7.27 -0.13
C ASN A 208 -32.50 6.35 -0.07
N GLU A 209 -32.35 5.08 -0.45
CA GLU A 209 -33.42 4.05 -0.45
C GLU A 209 -34.57 4.32 -1.44
N LYS A 210 -34.46 5.34 -2.31
CA LYS A 210 -35.54 5.79 -3.21
C LYS A 210 -35.14 5.78 -4.68
N ASP A 211 -33.98 6.34 -5.00
CA ASP A 211 -33.51 6.55 -6.37
C ASP A 211 -31.98 6.70 -6.40
N LEU A 212 -31.44 7.06 -7.57
CA LEU A 212 -30.00 7.24 -7.80
C LEU A 212 -29.54 8.70 -7.59
N SER A 213 -30.31 9.55 -6.89
CA SER A 213 -29.88 10.94 -6.63
C SER A 213 -28.54 10.95 -5.88
N GLY A 214 -27.57 11.69 -6.41
CA GLY A 214 -26.20 11.72 -5.90
C GLY A 214 -25.27 10.66 -6.52
N TRP A 215 -25.76 9.93 -7.53
CA TRP A 215 -25.00 8.92 -8.27
C TRP A 215 -25.17 9.08 -9.78
N HIS A 216 -24.18 8.63 -10.53
CA HIS A 216 -24.24 8.46 -11.98
C HIS A 216 -23.60 7.13 -12.40
N ALA A 217 -24.07 6.60 -13.54
CA ALA A 217 -23.47 5.45 -14.18
C ALA A 217 -22.30 5.90 -15.08
N ASP A 218 -21.25 5.08 -15.17
CA ASP A 218 -20.08 5.35 -16.03
C ASP A 218 -20.32 5.02 -17.53
N LYS A 219 -21.49 4.44 -17.84
CA LYS A 219 -21.94 4.10 -19.19
C LYS A 219 -23.36 4.62 -19.41
N ALA A 220 -23.72 4.80 -20.68
CA ALA A 220 -25.05 5.26 -21.06
C ALA A 220 -26.15 4.24 -20.74
N GLU A 221 -25.89 2.94 -20.95
CA GLU A 221 -26.79 1.87 -20.49
C GLU A 221 -26.55 1.64 -19.00
N ASN A 222 -27.55 2.00 -18.19
CA ASN A 222 -27.54 1.82 -16.75
C ASN A 222 -28.50 0.70 -16.34
N GLN A 223 -27.98 -0.33 -15.69
CA GLN A 223 -28.74 -1.46 -15.15
C GLN A 223 -29.11 -1.29 -13.66
N TRP A 224 -28.56 -0.28 -12.98
CA TRP A 224 -28.84 -0.06 -11.57
C TRP A 224 -30.25 0.45 -11.36
N VAL A 225 -30.99 -0.21 -10.48
CA VAL A 225 -32.37 0.16 -10.13
C VAL A 225 -32.55 0.18 -8.61
N VAL A 226 -33.51 0.97 -8.15
CA VAL A 226 -33.92 0.96 -6.75
C VAL A 226 -35.30 0.31 -6.65
N LYS A 227 -35.40 -0.76 -5.85
CA LYS A 227 -36.65 -1.47 -5.62
C LYS A 227 -36.78 -1.82 -4.14
N ASP A 228 -37.91 -1.49 -3.55
CA ASP A 228 -38.24 -1.81 -2.15
C ASP A 228 -37.15 -1.37 -1.14
N GLY A 229 -36.53 -0.21 -1.38
CA GLY A 229 -35.46 0.33 -0.52
C GLY A 229 -34.08 -0.31 -0.75
N ILE A 230 -33.90 -1.10 -1.80
CA ILE A 230 -32.66 -1.81 -2.13
C ILE A 230 -32.14 -1.30 -3.48
N LEU A 231 -30.84 -0.98 -3.54
CA LEU A 231 -30.13 -0.71 -4.79
C LEU A 231 -29.67 -2.03 -5.39
N ILE A 232 -30.03 -2.29 -6.64
CA ILE A 232 -29.87 -3.59 -7.30
C ILE A 232 -29.14 -3.40 -8.63
N SER A 233 -28.12 -4.23 -8.89
CA SER A 233 -27.59 -4.53 -10.23
C SER A 233 -27.92 -5.98 -10.54
N GLU A 234 -28.86 -6.25 -11.45
CA GLU A 234 -29.32 -7.62 -11.77
C GLU A 234 -28.42 -8.34 -12.79
N LYS A 235 -27.58 -7.59 -13.52
CA LYS A 235 -26.69 -8.09 -14.57
C LYS A 235 -25.41 -7.26 -14.59
N SER A 236 -24.40 -7.75 -15.30
CA SER A 236 -23.20 -6.98 -15.63
C SER A 236 -23.56 -5.78 -16.51
N GLY A 237 -23.01 -4.60 -16.20
CA GLY A 237 -23.28 -3.37 -16.95
C GLY A 237 -22.34 -2.21 -16.58
N ALA A 238 -22.89 -1.06 -16.23
CA ALA A 238 -22.18 0.13 -15.77
C ALA A 238 -21.70 0.01 -14.33
N ASN A 239 -20.62 0.69 -14.00
CA ASN A 239 -20.26 1.00 -12.62
C ASN A 239 -21.10 2.18 -12.14
N LEU A 240 -21.41 2.21 -10.84
CA LEU A 240 -22.18 3.30 -10.22
C LEU A 240 -21.27 4.15 -9.33
N ILE A 241 -21.25 5.46 -9.54
CA ILE A 241 -20.27 6.37 -8.96
C ILE A 241 -21.00 7.48 -8.21
N THR A 242 -20.56 7.80 -6.99
CA THR A 242 -21.10 8.97 -6.27
C THR A 242 -20.68 10.27 -6.95
N ASP A 243 -21.58 11.25 -7.02
CA ASP A 243 -21.26 12.60 -7.47
C ASP A 243 -20.29 13.30 -6.49
N ALA A 244 -20.49 13.04 -5.20
CA ALA A 244 -19.64 13.55 -4.14
C ALA A 244 -18.27 12.84 -4.11
N LYS A 245 -17.24 13.57 -3.69
CA LYS A 245 -15.88 13.07 -3.51
C LYS A 245 -15.45 13.24 -2.06
N PHE A 246 -14.71 12.26 -1.55
CA PHE A 246 -14.28 12.17 -0.17
C PHE A 246 -12.77 11.97 -0.09
N GLU A 247 -12.17 12.48 0.97
CA GLU A 247 -10.77 12.24 1.28
C GLU A 247 -10.64 11.06 2.25
N ASP A 248 -10.65 11.33 3.56
CA ASP A 248 -10.58 10.32 4.60
C ASP A 248 -11.97 10.10 5.21
N PHE A 249 -12.33 8.86 5.52
CA PHE A 249 -13.69 8.53 5.96
C PHE A 249 -13.79 7.18 6.67
N LYS A 250 -14.92 6.98 7.33
CA LYS A 250 -15.50 5.67 7.60
C LYS A 250 -16.63 5.39 6.62
N LEU A 251 -16.78 4.14 6.19
CA LEU A 251 -17.82 3.71 5.27
C LEU A 251 -18.47 2.43 5.84
N ASN A 252 -19.78 2.46 6.04
CA ASN A 252 -20.60 1.33 6.43
C ASN A 252 -21.45 0.90 5.24
N VAL A 253 -21.36 -0.38 4.87
CA VAL A 253 -22.07 -0.93 3.71
C VAL A 253 -22.77 -2.22 4.07
N GLN A 254 -24.06 -2.33 3.72
CA GLN A 254 -24.80 -3.60 3.71
C GLN A 254 -25.07 -4.05 2.29
N PHE A 255 -24.65 -5.28 1.99
CA PHE A 255 -24.76 -5.83 0.65
C PHE A 255 -25.12 -7.32 0.70
N ARG A 256 -25.62 -7.85 -0.42
CA ARG A 256 -25.75 -9.28 -0.67
C ARG A 256 -25.52 -9.56 -2.16
N TYR A 257 -25.23 -10.80 -2.47
CA TYR A 257 -24.98 -11.25 -3.84
C TYR A 257 -25.54 -12.66 -4.07
N PRO A 258 -25.92 -13.05 -5.30
CA PRO A 258 -26.26 -14.42 -5.63
C PRO A 258 -25.00 -15.30 -5.77
N ALA A 259 -25.21 -16.61 -5.89
CA ALA A 259 -24.12 -17.57 -6.00
C ALA A 259 -23.26 -17.29 -7.25
N GLY A 260 -21.94 -17.38 -7.09
CA GLY A 260 -20.95 -17.15 -8.15
C GLY A 260 -20.77 -15.69 -8.59
N SER A 261 -21.34 -14.72 -7.87
CA SER A 261 -21.20 -13.30 -8.24
C SER A 261 -19.85 -12.70 -7.85
N ASN A 262 -19.52 -11.58 -8.49
CA ASN A 262 -18.33 -10.77 -8.27
C ASN A 262 -18.71 -9.28 -8.47
N SER A 263 -18.28 -8.43 -7.56
CA SER A 263 -18.43 -6.98 -7.52
C SER A 263 -17.33 -6.41 -6.61
N GLY A 264 -17.34 -5.12 -6.35
CA GLY A 264 -16.34 -4.46 -5.52
C GLY A 264 -16.76 -3.05 -5.15
N ILE A 265 -16.18 -2.55 -4.06
CA ILE A 265 -16.33 -1.15 -3.64
C ILE A 265 -14.98 -0.47 -3.78
N PHE A 266 -14.89 0.47 -4.72
CA PHE A 266 -13.70 1.28 -4.94
C PHE A 266 -13.73 2.50 -4.02
N LEU A 267 -12.87 2.46 -2.99
CA LEU A 267 -12.64 3.58 -2.09
C LEU A 267 -11.92 4.69 -2.84
N ARG A 268 -12.50 5.89 -2.81
CA ARG A 268 -12.02 7.05 -3.58
C ARG A 268 -11.88 6.77 -5.09
N GLY A 269 -12.62 5.80 -5.62
CA GLY A 269 -12.55 5.34 -7.01
C GLY A 269 -11.22 4.65 -7.36
N ARG A 270 -10.43 4.19 -6.38
CA ARG A 270 -9.04 3.75 -6.60
C ARG A 270 -8.62 2.48 -5.89
N TYR A 271 -9.22 2.17 -4.74
CA TYR A 271 -8.84 1.01 -3.94
C TYR A 271 -10.04 0.08 -3.80
N GLU A 272 -10.04 -1.02 -4.54
CA GLU A 272 -11.11 -2.00 -4.52
C GLU A 272 -11.08 -2.84 -3.24
N VAL A 273 -12.18 -2.80 -2.50
CA VAL A 273 -12.54 -3.81 -1.49
C VAL A 273 -13.40 -4.86 -2.18
N GLN A 274 -12.91 -6.09 -2.24
CA GLN A 274 -13.53 -7.14 -3.04
C GLN A 274 -14.87 -7.63 -2.45
N ILE A 275 -15.86 -7.86 -3.33
CA ILE A 275 -17.12 -8.54 -3.02
C ILE A 275 -17.25 -9.73 -3.97
N GLN A 276 -17.09 -10.95 -3.45
CA GLN A 276 -17.18 -12.16 -4.27
C GLN A 276 -17.71 -13.34 -3.46
N ASP A 277 -18.36 -14.29 -4.12
CA ASP A 277 -18.89 -15.50 -3.50
C ASP A 277 -17.78 -16.51 -3.12
N ASP A 278 -17.10 -16.24 -2.00
CA ASP A 278 -15.93 -17.00 -1.55
C ASP A 278 -16.13 -17.74 -0.22
N TYR A 279 -17.38 -17.98 0.18
CA TYR A 279 -17.70 -18.66 1.43
C TYR A 279 -16.95 -20.00 1.57
N GLY A 280 -16.18 -20.15 2.64
CA GLY A 280 -15.44 -21.38 2.95
C GLY A 280 -14.13 -21.57 2.20
N GLN A 281 -13.70 -20.60 1.39
CA GLN A 281 -12.37 -20.61 0.76
C GLN A 281 -11.27 -20.09 1.71
N GLU A 282 -10.01 -20.38 1.40
CA GLU A 282 -8.87 -19.74 2.06
C GLU A 282 -8.78 -18.25 1.66
N PRO A 283 -8.49 -17.33 2.60
CA PRO A 283 -8.44 -15.92 2.29
C PRO A 283 -7.31 -15.59 1.31
N SER A 284 -7.59 -14.69 0.38
CA SER A 284 -6.64 -14.19 -0.61
C SER A 284 -6.94 -12.73 -0.93
N ASN A 285 -5.93 -11.99 -1.42
CA ASN A 285 -6.05 -10.58 -1.75
C ASN A 285 -6.90 -10.29 -3.00
N VAL A 286 -7.37 -11.31 -3.72
CA VAL A 286 -8.29 -11.19 -4.86
C VAL A 286 -9.70 -11.74 -4.55
N LEU A 287 -9.93 -12.18 -3.31
CA LEU A 287 -11.19 -12.76 -2.83
C LEU A 287 -11.85 -11.82 -1.83
N PHE A 288 -13.08 -12.15 -1.40
CA PHE A 288 -13.91 -11.38 -0.48
C PHE A 288 -13.12 -10.67 0.64
N GLY A 289 -13.28 -9.35 0.72
CA GLY A 289 -12.70 -8.50 1.75
C GLY A 289 -11.22 -8.14 1.54
N GLY A 290 -10.58 -8.71 0.52
CA GLY A 290 -9.24 -8.32 0.11
C GLY A 290 -9.20 -6.93 -0.51
N ILE A 291 -8.06 -6.26 -0.37
CA ILE A 291 -7.75 -5.12 -1.26
C ILE A 291 -7.14 -5.69 -2.51
N TYR A 292 -7.87 -5.60 -3.63
CA TYR A 292 -7.63 -6.39 -4.83
C TYR A 292 -6.16 -6.38 -5.27
N GLY A 293 -5.49 -7.52 -5.16
CA GLY A 293 -4.09 -7.72 -5.52
C GLY A 293 -3.04 -7.25 -4.50
N PHE A 294 -3.43 -6.63 -3.39
CA PHE A 294 -2.49 -6.10 -2.39
C PHE A 294 -2.62 -6.73 -1.00
N LEU A 295 -3.76 -6.59 -0.34
CA LEU A 295 -3.90 -6.94 1.07
C LEU A 295 -4.81 -8.15 1.23
N THR A 296 -4.26 -9.23 1.78
CA THR A 296 -4.98 -10.46 2.09
C THR A 296 -5.71 -10.31 3.44
N PRO A 297 -7.00 -10.65 3.53
CA PRO A 297 -7.73 -10.78 4.80
C PRO A 297 -7.08 -11.80 5.73
N ASN A 298 -7.13 -11.57 7.05
CA ASN A 298 -6.61 -12.53 8.04
C ASN A 298 -7.45 -13.81 8.16
N GLU A 299 -8.72 -13.75 7.78
CA GLU A 299 -9.64 -14.88 7.72
C GLU A 299 -10.70 -14.63 6.64
N MET A 300 -11.27 -15.70 6.10
CA MET A 300 -12.45 -15.61 5.23
C MET A 300 -13.69 -15.35 6.09
N ALA A 301 -14.26 -14.15 5.96
CA ALA A 301 -15.43 -13.72 6.72
C ALA A 301 -16.69 -13.56 5.84
N ALA A 302 -16.67 -14.06 4.60
CA ALA A 302 -17.85 -14.10 3.73
C ALA A 302 -18.95 -14.95 4.39
N GLY A 303 -20.20 -14.48 4.27
CA GLY A 303 -21.42 -15.27 4.45
C GLY A 303 -21.77 -16.02 3.17
N LYS A 304 -22.81 -16.86 3.23
CA LYS A 304 -23.26 -17.60 2.04
C LYS A 304 -23.94 -16.66 1.06
N ALA A 305 -23.93 -17.02 -0.23
CA ALA A 305 -24.74 -16.34 -1.23
C ALA A 305 -26.21 -16.16 -0.79
N GLY A 306 -26.75 -14.97 -1.03
CA GLY A 306 -28.11 -14.56 -0.65
C GLY A 306 -28.23 -13.97 0.76
N GLU A 307 -27.23 -14.13 1.63
CA GLU A 307 -27.23 -13.54 2.97
C GLU A 307 -26.81 -12.06 2.94
N TRP A 308 -27.43 -11.23 3.78
CA TRP A 308 -26.98 -9.86 3.99
C TRP A 308 -25.69 -9.83 4.80
N GLN A 309 -24.73 -9.06 4.29
CA GLN A 309 -23.39 -8.93 4.84
C GLN A 309 -23.05 -7.46 5.08
N ASN A 310 -22.09 -7.23 5.97
CA ASN A 310 -21.69 -5.89 6.37
C ASN A 310 -20.18 -5.70 6.18
N TYR A 311 -19.82 -4.54 5.62
CA TYR A 311 -18.49 -3.97 5.76
C TYR A 311 -18.54 -2.68 6.59
N GLU A 312 -17.62 -2.56 7.55
CA GLU A 312 -17.25 -1.31 8.19
C GLU A 312 -15.78 -1.03 7.82
N ILE A 313 -15.56 0.03 7.05
CA ILE A 313 -14.27 0.36 6.48
C ILE A 313 -13.82 1.70 7.05
N THR A 314 -12.59 1.79 7.52
CA THR A 314 -11.96 3.07 7.88
C THR A 314 -10.77 3.30 6.96
N LEU A 315 -10.77 4.42 6.24
CA LEU A 315 -9.67 4.84 5.36
C LEU A 315 -9.17 6.22 5.78
N VAL A 316 -7.88 6.29 6.14
CA VAL A 316 -7.18 7.55 6.49
C VAL A 316 -5.88 7.62 5.69
N GLY A 317 -5.83 8.48 4.68
CA GLY A 317 -4.79 8.43 3.66
C GLY A 317 -4.84 7.11 2.89
N ARG A 318 -3.87 6.21 3.15
CA ARG A 318 -3.86 4.81 2.68
C ARG A 318 -3.93 3.78 3.81
N ARG A 319 -4.11 4.24 5.05
CA ARG A 319 -4.22 3.41 6.24
C ARG A 319 -5.64 2.90 6.35
N LEU A 320 -5.79 1.58 6.31
CA LEU A 320 -7.04 0.89 6.13
C LEU A 320 -7.31 -0.10 7.26
N THR A 321 -8.54 -0.08 7.76
CA THR A 321 -9.12 -1.16 8.56
C THR A 321 -10.42 -1.60 7.91
N ILE A 322 -10.64 -2.91 7.80
CA ILE A 322 -11.90 -3.52 7.34
C ILE A 322 -12.40 -4.48 8.41
N VAL A 323 -13.64 -4.26 8.85
CA VAL A 323 -14.43 -5.21 9.62
C VAL A 323 -15.51 -5.77 8.70
N ALA A 324 -15.51 -7.09 8.51
CA ALA A 324 -16.50 -7.80 7.72
C ALA A 324 -17.33 -8.70 8.63
N ASN A 325 -18.66 -8.56 8.60
CA ASN A 325 -19.58 -9.37 9.40
C ASN A 325 -19.18 -9.44 10.89
N GLY A 326 -18.75 -8.31 11.45
CA GLY A 326 -18.32 -8.19 12.85
C GLY A 326 -16.88 -8.67 13.15
N LYS A 327 -16.14 -9.14 12.16
CA LYS A 327 -14.75 -9.63 12.29
C LYS A 327 -13.76 -8.66 11.66
N THR A 328 -12.72 -8.27 12.38
CA THR A 328 -11.65 -7.42 11.81
C THR A 328 -10.74 -8.25 10.92
N ILE A 329 -10.92 -8.15 9.61
CA ILE A 329 -10.20 -8.97 8.62
C ILE A 329 -8.95 -8.29 8.07
N ILE A 330 -8.91 -6.96 8.05
CA ILE A 330 -7.71 -6.15 7.77
C ILE A 330 -7.62 -5.09 8.85
N CYS A 331 -6.47 -4.97 9.52
CA CYS A 331 -6.30 -4.04 10.64
C CYS A 331 -5.09 -3.14 10.42
N ASP A 332 -5.35 -1.83 10.31
CA ASP A 332 -4.33 -0.77 10.30
C ASP A 332 -3.21 -0.98 9.27
N GLN A 333 -3.56 -1.49 8.09
CA GLN A 333 -2.61 -1.79 7.00
C GLN A 333 -2.50 -0.63 6.02
N ILE A 334 -1.36 -0.52 5.34
CA ILE A 334 -1.14 0.49 4.30
C ILE A 334 -1.40 -0.13 2.93
N ILE A 335 -2.38 0.40 2.20
CA ILE A 335 -2.60 0.06 0.79
C ILE A 335 -1.39 0.57 -0.02
N PRO A 336 -0.66 -0.27 -0.79
CA PRO A 336 0.53 0.17 -1.51
C PRO A 336 0.25 1.23 -2.58
N GLY A 337 -0.78 1.04 -3.40
CA GLY A 337 -1.18 1.95 -4.48
C GLY A 337 -2.58 1.65 -4.98
N ILE A 338 -2.97 2.27 -6.10
CA ILE A 338 -4.26 2.04 -6.75
C ILE A 338 -4.39 0.59 -7.25
N THR A 339 -5.59 0.02 -7.17
CA THR A 339 -5.91 -1.32 -7.70
C THR A 339 -6.24 -1.23 -9.19
N GLY A 340 -6.28 -2.37 -9.89
CA GLY A 340 -6.83 -2.40 -11.25
C GLY A 340 -8.28 -1.93 -11.26
N GLY A 341 -8.73 -1.35 -12.37
CA GLY A 341 -10.07 -0.75 -12.46
C GLY A 341 -10.22 0.60 -11.74
N ALA A 342 -9.14 1.18 -11.21
CA ALA A 342 -9.16 2.54 -10.67
C ALA A 342 -9.65 3.55 -11.73
N MET A 343 -10.26 4.65 -11.29
CA MET A 343 -10.75 5.71 -12.19
C MET A 343 -9.63 6.66 -12.66
N ASP A 344 -8.62 6.88 -11.81
CA ASP A 344 -7.48 7.74 -12.09
C ASP A 344 -6.29 7.39 -11.17
N SER A 345 -5.09 7.88 -11.51
CA SER A 345 -3.87 7.71 -10.71
C SER A 345 -3.61 8.89 -9.75
N LYS A 346 -4.63 9.71 -9.44
CA LYS A 346 -4.51 10.95 -8.64
C LYS A 346 -4.77 10.67 -7.16
N GLU A 347 -3.99 9.78 -6.57
CA GLU A 347 -4.10 9.38 -5.15
C GLU A 347 -4.00 10.55 -4.15
N GLY A 348 -3.52 11.73 -4.55
CA GLY A 348 -3.50 12.93 -3.71
C GLY A 348 -4.86 13.62 -3.55
N LEU A 349 -5.84 13.32 -4.42
CA LEU A 349 -7.09 14.08 -4.52
C LEU A 349 -8.29 13.33 -3.93
N PRO A 350 -9.26 14.01 -3.31
CA PRO A 350 -10.55 13.40 -2.96
C PRO A 350 -11.14 12.62 -4.15
N GLY A 351 -11.80 11.51 -3.88
CA GLY A 351 -12.40 10.64 -4.90
C GLY A 351 -13.77 10.12 -4.50
N PRO A 352 -14.56 9.63 -5.46
CA PRO A 352 -15.91 9.13 -5.21
C PRO A 352 -15.88 7.76 -4.54
N ILE A 353 -17.04 7.27 -4.08
CA ILE A 353 -17.25 5.83 -3.91
C ILE A 353 -17.75 5.28 -5.25
N MET A 354 -17.13 4.22 -5.76
CA MET A 354 -17.60 3.53 -6.96
C MET A 354 -17.96 2.09 -6.65
N LEU A 355 -19.13 1.64 -7.11
CA LEU A 355 -19.59 0.27 -7.03
C LEU A 355 -19.35 -0.41 -8.37
N GLN A 356 -18.60 -1.51 -8.36
CA GLN A 356 -18.34 -2.29 -9.56
C GLN A 356 -19.61 -3.03 -9.98
N GLY A 357 -20.11 -2.73 -11.17
CA GLY A 357 -21.34 -3.31 -11.71
C GLY A 357 -21.14 -4.08 -13.01
N ASP A 358 -19.91 -4.16 -13.51
CA ASP A 358 -19.58 -4.78 -14.80
C ASP A 358 -19.18 -6.26 -14.73
N HIS A 359 -19.18 -6.86 -13.53
CA HIS A 359 -18.83 -8.27 -13.31
C HIS A 359 -20.07 -9.14 -13.08
N GLY A 360 -20.73 -9.02 -11.93
CA GLY A 360 -21.88 -9.84 -11.57
C GLY A 360 -22.96 -9.09 -10.79
N PRO A 361 -24.11 -9.74 -10.53
CA PRO A 361 -25.21 -9.11 -9.82
C PRO A 361 -24.89 -8.85 -8.34
N VAL A 362 -25.38 -7.74 -7.80
CA VAL A 362 -25.17 -7.36 -6.40
C VAL A 362 -26.29 -6.47 -5.94
N GLU A 363 -26.59 -6.52 -4.64
CA GLU A 363 -27.59 -5.67 -4.01
C GLU A 363 -26.99 -4.94 -2.81
N PHE A 364 -27.39 -3.69 -2.61
CA PHE A 364 -27.00 -2.85 -1.48
C PHE A 364 -28.23 -2.32 -0.75
N LYS A 365 -28.23 -2.43 0.58
CA LYS A 365 -29.30 -1.92 1.45
C LYS A 365 -28.90 -0.67 2.22
N LEU A 366 -27.61 -0.55 2.53
CA LEU A 366 -27.07 0.60 3.27
C LEU A 366 -25.73 0.98 2.62
N ILE A 367 -25.57 2.27 2.35
CA ILE A 367 -24.27 2.87 2.03
C ILE A 367 -24.22 4.19 2.80
N GLU A 368 -23.43 4.21 3.88
CA GLU A 368 -23.34 5.33 4.81
C GLU A 368 -21.88 5.70 5.02
N LEU A 369 -21.56 7.00 4.92
CA LEU A 369 -20.20 7.52 5.04
C LEU A 369 -20.11 8.57 6.14
N ILE A 370 -19.04 8.51 6.94
CA ILE A 370 -18.70 9.49 7.97
C ILE A 370 -17.35 10.11 7.60
N PRO A 371 -17.30 11.38 7.14
CA PRO A 371 -16.05 11.99 6.72
C PRO A 371 -15.17 12.33 7.92
N ALA A 372 -13.85 12.31 7.71
CA ALA A 372 -12.89 12.83 8.67
C ALA A 372 -12.97 14.36 8.79
N VAL A 373 -12.63 14.86 9.97
CA VAL A 373 -12.47 16.29 10.28
C VAL A 373 -11.13 16.48 10.99
N TYR A 374 -10.33 17.43 10.50
CA TYR A 374 -8.95 17.69 10.91
C TYR A 374 -8.73 19.03 11.59
#